data_AF-A0A853BGL2-F1
#
_entry.id   AF-A0A853BGL2-F1
#
_cell.length_a   1.000
_cell.length_b   1.000
_cell.length_c   1.000
_cell.angle_alpha   90.00
_cell.angle_beta   90.00
_cell.angle_gamma   90.00
#
_symmetry.space_group_name_H-M   'P 1'
#
loop_
_entity.id
_entity.type
_entity.pdbx_description
1 polymer ?
#
loop_
_entity_poly.entity_id
_entity_poly.type
_entity_poly.pdbx_seq_one_letter_code
_entity_poly.pdbx_strand_id
1 'polypeptide(L)'
;MCDTPFRGVEIDVADPEAVLRQITEPCDIFLCLYLFEVLPTPEYDERVLRLAHQMLAPGGLALIQIKYDDGRASKPRRRAYTSGISQVTTYPIGGFWQLAERCGFTPEGIELVPENELDTR
;
A
#
# COMPACT_ATOMS: atom_id res chain seq x y z
N MET A 1 28.72 -0.62 -5.04
CA MET A 1 27.96 -0.06 -3.90
C MET A 1 27.11 1.06 -4.46
N CYS A 2 25.86 1.18 -4.05
CA CYS A 2 25.06 2.36 -4.36
C CYS A 2 25.36 3.41 -3.29
N ASP A 3 25.87 4.57 -3.69
CA ASP A 3 26.19 5.69 -2.78
C ASP A 3 24.98 6.63 -2.57
N THR A 4 23.78 6.17 -2.93
CA THR A 4 22.53 6.91 -2.74
C THR A 4 22.27 7.09 -1.25
N PRO A 5 22.15 8.33 -0.75
CA PRO A 5 21.83 8.60 0.65
C PRO A 5 20.50 7.94 1.03
N PHE A 6 20.48 7.25 2.17
CA PHE A 6 19.28 6.61 2.71
C PHE A 6 19.01 7.10 4.13
N ARG A 7 17.77 7.48 4.41
CA ARG A 7 17.28 7.82 5.75
C ARG A 7 16.13 6.87 6.08
N GLY A 8 16.35 5.98 7.04
CA GLY A 8 15.29 5.16 7.62
C GLY A 8 14.36 6.00 8.48
N VAL A 9 13.05 5.75 8.35
CA VAL A 9 12.00 6.34 9.18
C VAL A 9 11.16 5.20 9.72
N GLU A 10 11.14 5.05 11.04
CA GLU A 10 10.29 4.06 11.70
C GLU A 10 8.90 4.66 11.95
N ILE A 11 7.88 3.87 11.64
CA ILE A 11 6.48 4.27 11.78
C ILE A 11 5.81 3.30 12.76
N ASP A 12 5.24 3.84 13.83
CA ASP A 12 4.41 3.07 14.74
C ASP A 12 3.07 2.77 14.06
N VAL A 13 2.68 1.50 14.04
CA VAL A 13 1.41 1.04 13.47
C VAL A 13 0.21 1.63 14.23
N ALA A 14 0.37 2.02 15.51
CA ALA A 14 -0.70 2.66 16.25
C ALA A 14 -0.95 4.13 15.83
N ASP A 15 0.07 4.83 15.31
CA ASP A 15 0.03 6.25 14.92
C ASP A 15 0.80 6.52 13.61
N PRO A 16 0.32 6.01 12.45
CA PRO A 16 1.00 6.22 11.17
C PRO A 16 1.08 7.70 10.77
N GLU A 17 0.14 8.54 11.20
CA GLU A 17 0.13 9.99 10.93
C GLU A 17 1.33 10.72 11.53
N ALA A 18 2.03 10.11 12.50
CA ALA A 18 3.29 10.62 13.02
C ALA A 18 4.35 10.83 11.92
N VAL A 19 4.27 10.09 10.82
CA VAL A 19 5.21 10.20 9.70
C VAL A 19 5.30 11.62 9.12
N LEU A 20 4.19 12.37 9.13
CA LEU A 20 4.14 13.74 8.59
C LEU A 20 5.01 14.72 9.40
N ARG A 21 5.35 14.39 10.65
CA ARG A 21 6.28 15.16 11.48
C ARG A 21 7.74 14.78 11.23
N GLN A 22 7.98 13.61 10.65
CA GLN A 22 9.32 13.07 10.41
C GLN A 22 9.82 13.35 8.99
N ILE A 23 8.91 13.34 8.01
CA ILE A 23 9.16 13.65 6.59
C ILE A 23 8.47 14.97 6.30
N THR A 24 9.24 16.05 6.36
CA THR A 24 8.74 17.43 6.24
C THR A 24 8.78 17.96 4.81
N GLU A 25 9.66 17.41 4.01
CA GLU A 25 9.82 17.72 2.60
C GLU A 25 8.88 16.85 1.76
N PRO A 26 8.20 17.44 0.75
CA PRO A 26 7.36 16.66 -0.14
C PRO A 26 8.21 15.71 -0.99
N CYS A 27 7.65 14.54 -1.29
CA CYS A 27 8.27 13.51 -2.11
C CYS A 27 7.83 13.65 -3.57
N ASP A 28 8.75 13.50 -4.51
CA ASP A 28 8.41 13.43 -5.93
C ASP A 28 7.87 12.04 -6.31
N ILE A 29 8.34 10.99 -5.61
CA ILE A 29 7.97 9.60 -5.85
C ILE A 29 7.63 8.93 -4.52
N PHE A 30 6.49 8.24 -4.50
CA PHE A 30 6.11 7.31 -3.45
C PHE A 30 6.14 5.88 -4.00
N LEU A 31 6.93 5.01 -3.37
CA LEU A 31 7.08 3.61 -3.78
C LEU A 31 6.59 2.71 -2.66
N CYS A 32 5.57 1.89 -2.95
CA CYS A 32 5.00 0.96 -1.99
C CYS A 32 4.84 -0.41 -2.63
N LEU A 33 5.64 -1.37 -2.20
CA LEU A 33 5.71 -2.71 -2.79
C LEU A 33 5.27 -3.76 -1.77
N TYR A 34 4.21 -4.50 -2.09
CA TYR A 34 3.71 -5.62 -1.26
C TYR A 34 3.46 -5.28 0.23
N LEU A 35 3.04 -4.04 0.52
CA LEU A 35 2.75 -3.61 1.90
C LEU A 35 1.29 -3.86 2.30
N PHE A 36 0.34 -3.63 1.39
CA PHE A 36 -1.11 -3.67 1.68
C PHE A 36 -1.60 -5.05 2.11
N GLU A 37 -0.84 -6.09 1.79
CA GLU A 37 -1.06 -7.49 2.11
C GLU A 37 -0.76 -7.84 3.56
N VAL A 38 -0.07 -6.97 4.29
CA VAL A 38 0.28 -7.18 5.71
C VAL A 38 -0.35 -6.14 6.63
N LEU A 39 -1.08 -5.19 6.06
CA LEU A 39 -1.77 -4.16 6.83
C LEU A 39 -2.98 -4.74 7.58
N PRO A 40 -3.30 -4.19 8.76
CA PRO A 40 -4.22 -4.84 9.70
C PRO A 40 -5.69 -4.82 9.26
N THR A 41 -6.11 -3.79 8.51
CA THR A 41 -7.51 -3.55 8.14
C THR A 41 -7.62 -2.64 6.92
N PRO A 42 -8.67 -2.75 6.08
CA PRO A 42 -8.89 -1.83 4.95
C PRO A 42 -8.96 -0.34 5.33
N GLU A 43 -9.46 -0.02 6.53
CA GLU A 43 -9.49 1.36 7.03
C GLU A 43 -8.08 1.90 7.30
N TYR A 44 -7.15 1.02 7.67
CA TYR A 44 -5.74 1.37 7.84
C TYR A 44 -5.07 1.62 6.50
N ASP A 45 -5.40 0.81 5.50
CA ASP A 45 -4.91 0.95 4.12
C ASP A 45 -5.31 2.29 3.52
N GLU A 46 -6.55 2.72 3.77
CA GLU A 46 -7.02 4.06 3.39
C GLU A 46 -6.21 5.17 4.07
N ARG A 47 -5.89 5.03 5.36
CA ARG A 47 -5.05 6.00 6.09
C ARG A 47 -3.65 6.08 5.48
N VAL A 48 -3.03 4.95 5.17
CA VAL A 48 -1.72 4.90 4.52
C VAL A 48 -1.75 5.58 3.15
N LEU A 49 -2.78 5.32 2.34
CA LEU A 49 -2.93 5.99 1.04
C LEU A 49 -3.11 7.50 1.17
N ARG A 50 -3.92 7.97 2.13
CA ARG A 50 -4.08 9.41 2.38
C ARG A 50 -2.76 10.05 2.79
N LEU A 51 -1.97 9.38 3.63
CA LEU A 51 -0.65 9.86 4.03
C LEU A 51 0.30 9.92 2.83
N ALA A 52 0.33 8.87 2.01
CA ALA A 52 1.12 8.86 0.78
C ALA A 52 0.78 10.05 -0.13
N HIS A 53 -0.52 10.32 -0.33
CA HIS A 53 -0.96 11.48 -1.11
C HIS A 53 -0.53 12.81 -0.48
N GLN A 54 -0.70 12.97 0.84
CA GLN A 54 -0.30 14.19 1.55
C GLN A 54 1.20 14.46 1.52
N MET A 55 2.00 13.41 1.45
CA MET A 55 3.45 13.50 1.37
C MET A 55 3.97 13.80 -0.03
N LEU A 56 3.16 13.64 -1.08
CA LEU A 56 3.60 13.90 -2.45
C LEU A 56 3.62 15.40 -2.76
N ALA A 57 4.63 15.82 -3.53
CA ALA A 57 4.63 17.11 -4.18
C ALA A 57 3.48 17.21 -5.21
N PRO A 58 3.00 18.41 -5.55
CA PRO A 58 2.09 18.59 -6.68
C PRO A 58 2.69 18.00 -7.96
N GLY A 59 2.00 17.02 -8.57
CA GLY A 59 2.49 16.29 -9.74
C GLY A 59 3.44 15.12 -9.44
N GLY A 60 3.69 14.83 -8.16
CA GLY A 60 4.42 13.64 -7.73
C GLY A 60 3.68 12.34 -8.07
N LEU A 61 4.43 11.24 -8.15
CA LEU A 61 3.93 9.95 -8.62
C LEU A 61 3.94 8.91 -7.49
N ALA A 62 2.88 8.12 -7.41
CA ALA A 62 2.84 6.92 -6.56
C ALA A 62 2.87 5.66 -7.43
N LEU A 63 3.83 4.77 -7.16
CA LEU A 63 3.84 3.41 -7.66
C LEU A 63 3.50 2.46 -6.51
N ILE A 64 2.35 1.81 -6.62
CA ILE A 64 1.83 0.94 -5.57
C ILE A 64 1.56 -0.45 -6.15
N GLN A 65 2.26 -1.44 -5.61
CA GLN A 65 2.07 -2.84 -5.94
C GLN A 65 1.26 -3.51 -4.83
N ILE A 66 0.20 -4.20 -5.25
CA ILE A 66 -0.70 -4.96 -4.38
C ILE A 66 -0.96 -6.35 -4.97
N LYS A 67 -1.26 -7.32 -4.13
CA LYS A 67 -1.96 -8.54 -4.52
C LYS A 67 -3.42 -8.22 -4.79
N TYR A 68 -3.90 -8.67 -5.94
CA TYR A 68 -5.27 -8.45 -6.37
C TYR A 68 -6.05 -9.76 -6.43
N ASP A 69 -7.37 -9.66 -6.25
CA ASP A 69 -8.31 -10.75 -6.48
C ASP A 69 -8.87 -10.62 -7.90
N ASP A 70 -8.67 -11.65 -8.73
CA ASP A 70 -9.19 -11.76 -10.09
C ASP A 70 -10.59 -12.39 -10.14
N GLY A 71 -11.22 -12.61 -8.98
CA GLY A 71 -12.52 -13.25 -8.82
C GLY A 71 -12.44 -14.78 -8.77
N ARG A 72 -11.25 -15.38 -8.86
CA ARG A 72 -11.04 -16.82 -8.65
C ARG A 72 -10.74 -17.16 -7.18
N ALA A 73 -10.41 -16.18 -6.35
CA ALA A 73 -10.18 -16.40 -4.93
C ALA A 73 -11.51 -16.52 -4.16
N SER A 74 -11.64 -17.58 -3.35
CA SER A 74 -12.79 -17.74 -2.47
C SER A 74 -12.75 -16.67 -1.38
N LYS A 75 -13.77 -15.78 -1.35
CA LYS A 75 -14.14 -14.79 -0.31
C LYS A 75 -13.19 -14.63 0.89
N PRO A 76 -12.86 -13.39 1.32
CA PRO A 76 -11.99 -13.14 2.46
C PRO A 76 -12.49 -13.89 3.71
N ARG A 77 -11.73 -14.89 4.14
CA ARG A 77 -12.02 -15.63 5.37
C ARG A 77 -11.67 -14.69 6.52
N ARG A 78 -12.69 -14.02 7.08
CA ARG A 78 -12.65 -13.43 8.43
C ARG A 78 -12.21 -14.52 9.42
N ARG A 79 -10.91 -14.72 9.62
CA ARG A 79 -10.36 -15.59 10.66
C ARG A 79 -9.50 -14.74 11.58
N ALA A 80 -9.78 -14.95 12.86
CA ALA A 80 -9.44 -14.10 13.98
C ALA A 80 -7.93 -13.89 14.18
N TYR A 81 -7.64 -12.70 14.69
CA TYR A 81 -6.38 -12.09 15.11
C TYR A 81 -5.50 -12.88 16.10
N THR A 82 -5.74 -14.17 16.33
CA THR A 82 -5.13 -14.92 17.46
C THR A 82 -4.00 -15.87 17.08
N SER A 83 -3.72 -16.10 15.81
CA SER A 83 -2.70 -17.09 15.43
C SER A 83 -2.31 -17.01 13.96
N GLY A 84 -1.10 -16.52 13.67
CA GLY A 84 -0.46 -16.72 12.37
C GLY A 84 -0.47 -15.48 11.48
N ILE A 85 0.74 -15.05 11.14
CA ILE A 85 1.10 -14.04 10.15
C ILE A 85 0.40 -14.33 8.81
N SER A 86 -0.05 -13.27 8.14
CA SER A 86 -0.63 -13.23 6.79
C SER A 86 -2.17 -13.20 6.73
N GLN A 87 -2.76 -12.08 7.14
CA GLN A 87 -4.01 -11.62 6.55
C GLN A 87 -3.66 -11.01 5.19
N VAL A 88 -3.54 -11.82 4.14
CA VAL A 88 -3.34 -11.27 2.79
C VAL A 88 -4.63 -10.54 2.39
N THR A 89 -4.70 -9.26 2.68
CA THR A 89 -5.74 -8.40 2.13
C THR A 89 -5.51 -8.34 0.63
N THR A 90 -6.38 -8.99 -0.13
CA THR A 90 -6.41 -8.86 -1.59
C THR A 90 -7.49 -7.87 -1.97
N TYR A 91 -7.21 -7.08 -3.00
CA TYR A 91 -8.15 -6.09 -3.52
C TYR A 91 -8.68 -6.53 -4.88
N PRO A 92 -10.00 -6.44 -5.13
CA PRO A 92 -10.47 -6.35 -6.51
C PRO A 92 -9.78 -5.15 -7.17
N ILE A 93 -9.28 -5.32 -8.39
CA ILE A 93 -8.53 -4.26 -9.10
C ILE A 93 -9.30 -2.93 -9.10
N GLY A 94 -10.58 -2.96 -9.46
CA GLY A 94 -11.43 -1.76 -9.45
C GLY A 94 -11.72 -1.21 -8.05
N GLY A 95 -11.67 -2.05 -7.02
CA GLY A 95 -11.84 -1.63 -5.63
C GLY A 95 -10.66 -0.79 -5.12
N PHE A 96 -9.43 -1.20 -5.47
CA PHE A 96 -8.24 -0.43 -5.15
C PHE A 96 -8.17 0.88 -5.95
N TRP A 97 -8.53 0.84 -7.24
CA TRP A 97 -8.63 2.04 -8.07
C TRP A 97 -9.52 3.11 -7.42
N GLN A 98 -10.74 2.73 -7.03
CA GLN A 98 -11.68 3.64 -6.36
C GLN A 98 -11.16 4.11 -5.00
N LEU A 99 -10.43 3.27 -4.27
CA LEU A 99 -9.82 3.66 -3.00
C LEU A 99 -8.75 4.74 -3.22
N ALA A 100 -7.89 4.59 -4.22
CA ALA A 100 -6.88 5.58 -4.57
C ALA A 100 -7.52 6.92 -4.97
N GLU A 101 -8.57 6.90 -5.80
CA GLU A 101 -9.33 8.11 -6.16
C GLU A 101 -9.92 8.83 -4.93
N ARG A 102 -10.53 8.07 -4.00
CA ARG A 102 -11.06 8.64 -2.75
C ARG A 102 -9.99 9.28 -1.87
N CYS A 103 -8.75 8.81 -1.97
CA CYS A 103 -7.60 9.36 -1.23
C CYS A 103 -6.95 10.57 -1.92
N GLY A 104 -7.46 11.00 -3.08
CA GLY A 104 -7.01 12.18 -3.81
C GLY A 104 -6.09 11.91 -4.99
N PHE A 105 -5.75 10.64 -5.26
CA PHE A 105 -4.96 10.28 -6.43
C PHE A 105 -5.78 10.36 -7.72
N THR A 106 -5.09 10.60 -8.83
CA THR A 106 -5.60 10.33 -10.18
C THR A 106 -4.86 9.11 -10.71
N PRO A 107 -5.45 7.90 -10.69
CA PRO A 107 -4.76 6.72 -11.18
C PRO A 107 -4.61 6.77 -12.71
N GLU A 108 -3.38 6.57 -13.20
CA GLU A 108 -3.04 6.69 -14.63
C GLU A 108 -2.96 5.33 -15.35
N GLY A 109 -2.74 4.23 -14.63
CA GLY A 109 -2.60 2.92 -15.24
C GLY A 109 -2.50 1.78 -14.23
N ILE A 110 -2.78 0.57 -14.74
CA ILE A 110 -2.60 -0.70 -14.03
C ILE A 110 -1.80 -1.62 -14.96
N GLU A 111 -0.73 -2.20 -14.44
CA GLU A 111 -0.01 -3.27 -15.08
C GLU A 111 -0.20 -4.56 -14.28
N LEU A 112 -0.77 -5.57 -14.93
CA LEU A 112 -0.95 -6.89 -14.31
C LEU A 112 0.31 -7.71 -14.56
N VAL A 113 0.95 -8.13 -13.48
CA VAL A 113 2.12 -9.01 -13.55
C VAL A 113 1.62 -10.46 -13.44
N PRO A 114 2.02 -11.37 -14.35
CA PRO A 114 1.67 -12.78 -14.25
C PRO A 114 2.18 -13.41 -12.95
N GLU A 115 1.55 -14.52 -12.52
CA GLU A 115 1.85 -15.24 -11.28
C GLU A 115 3.36 -15.38 -11.04
N ASN A 116 3.82 -14.98 -9.86
CA ASN A 116 5.22 -15.02 -9.47
C ASN A 116 5.48 -16.25 -8.58
N GLU A 117 6.74 -16.69 -8.46
CA GLU A 117 7.13 -17.81 -7.59
C GLU A 117 6.72 -17.59 -6.11
N LEU A 118 6.52 -16.33 -5.72
CA LEU A 118 6.04 -15.92 -4.39
C LEU A 118 4.53 -16.15 -4.18
N ASP A 119 3.77 -16.49 -5.22
CA ASP A 119 2.33 -16.74 -5.14
C ASP A 119 1.97 -18.23 -4.93
N THR A 120 2.95 -19.13 -5.04
CA THR A 120 2.75 -20.60 -4.93
C THR A 120 3.28 -21.23 -3.64
N ARG A 121 3.81 -20.42 -2.70
CA ARG A 121 4.38 -20.91 -1.43
C ARG A 121 3.47 -20.71 -0.22
#